data_AF-A0A3D4UJ73-F1
#
_entry.id   AF-A0A3D4UJ73-F1
#
_cell.length_a   1.000
_cell.length_b   1.000
_cell.length_c   1.000
_cell.angle_alpha   90.00
_cell.angle_beta   90.00
_cell.angle_gamma   90.00
#
_symmetry.space_group_name_H-M   'P 1'
#
loop_
_entity.id
_entity.type
_entity.pdbx_description
1 polymer ?
#
loop_
_entity_poly.entity_id
_entity_poly.type
_entity_poly.pdbx_seq_one_letter_code
_entity_poly.pdbx_strand_id
1 'polypeptide(L)'
;KPYIEDGETIIVGPHKVYGPESNDLALQLRKRGINQIVLAGMSANLCVESHMRDLIEDGFEVVVVSDATAAAKLPGYDGFEAAFVNYRMIASDVWSTDEAVEKIAAARGELVNVSGASDIALAGFDPVSFFKGGAPKNGS
;
A
#
# COMPACT_ATOMS: atom_id res chain seq x y z
N LYS A 1 10.18 -7.32 -19.52
CA LYS A 1 9.20 -7.15 -18.42
C LYS A 1 8.61 -5.74 -18.53
N PRO A 2 7.36 -5.58 -18.99
CA PRO A 2 6.87 -4.29 -19.47
C PRO A 2 6.84 -3.17 -18.40
N TYR A 3 6.66 -3.52 -17.12
CA TYR A 3 6.60 -2.56 -16.00
C TYR A 3 7.89 -2.47 -15.17
N ILE A 4 8.99 -3.10 -15.62
CA ILE A 4 10.29 -3.09 -14.89
C ILE A 4 11.38 -2.46 -15.76
N GLU A 5 11.28 -2.62 -17.07
CA GLU A 5 12.24 -2.12 -18.07
C GLU A 5 11.64 -0.94 -18.85
N ASP A 6 10.78 -0.15 -18.22
CA ASP A 6 10.07 1.01 -18.79
C ASP A 6 10.90 2.31 -18.78
N GLY A 7 12.06 2.31 -18.12
CA GLY A 7 12.92 3.48 -17.97
C GLY A 7 12.50 4.44 -16.84
N GLU A 8 11.35 4.21 -16.21
CA GLU A 8 10.84 4.97 -15.06
C GLU A 8 11.02 4.18 -13.76
N THR A 9 11.06 2.85 -13.85
CA THR A 9 11.28 1.94 -12.74
C THR A 9 12.76 1.88 -12.37
N ILE A 10 13.04 2.08 -11.08
CA ILE A 10 14.38 1.96 -10.52
C ILE A 10 14.51 0.61 -9.81
N ILE A 11 15.47 -0.20 -10.24
CA ILE A 11 15.79 -1.47 -9.61
C ILE A 11 16.91 -1.24 -8.61
N VAL A 12 16.62 -1.40 -7.33
CA VAL A 12 17.62 -1.34 -6.25
C VAL A 12 18.37 -2.65 -6.12
N GLY A 13 19.58 -2.58 -5.55
CA GLY A 13 20.35 -3.77 -5.20
C GLY A 13 19.59 -4.66 -4.21
N PRO A 14 19.74 -6.00 -4.31
CA PRO A 14 19.05 -6.93 -3.42
C PRO A 14 19.50 -6.71 -1.97
N HIS A 15 18.55 -6.85 -1.03
CA HIS A 15 18.86 -6.88 0.39
C HIS A 15 19.61 -8.16 0.79
N LYS A 16 20.44 -8.10 1.83
CA LYS A 16 21.22 -9.25 2.32
C LYS A 16 20.40 -10.23 3.18
N VAL A 17 19.53 -9.72 4.04
CA VAL A 17 18.70 -10.52 4.93
C VAL A 17 17.24 -10.23 4.62
N TYR A 18 16.65 -9.16 5.16
CA TYR A 18 15.25 -8.79 4.89
C TYR A 18 15.03 -7.30 4.63
N GLY A 19 15.77 -6.41 5.30
CA GLY A 19 15.63 -4.96 5.15
C GLY A 19 16.60 -4.31 4.14
N PRO A 20 16.40 -3.03 3.82
CA PRO A 20 17.22 -2.29 2.86
C PRO A 20 18.55 -1.79 3.43
N GLU A 21 18.94 -2.12 4.67
CA GLU A 21 20.10 -1.53 5.37
C GLU A 21 21.43 -1.77 4.64
N SER A 22 21.45 -2.77 3.76
CA SER A 22 22.60 -3.18 2.95
C SER A 22 22.63 -2.59 1.53
N ASN A 23 21.64 -1.79 1.14
CA ASN A 23 21.58 -1.11 -0.16
C ASN A 23 21.43 0.41 -0.01
N ASP A 24 21.36 1.13 -1.13
CA ASP A 24 21.31 2.59 -1.16
C ASP A 24 19.88 3.16 -1.28
N LEU A 25 18.83 2.37 -1.03
CA LEU A 25 17.42 2.77 -1.24
C LEU A 25 17.09 4.09 -0.52
N ALA A 26 17.34 4.18 0.79
CA ALA A 26 17.03 5.37 1.57
C ALA A 26 17.77 6.62 1.06
N LEU A 27 19.05 6.50 0.72
CA LEU A 27 19.85 7.58 0.13
C LEU A 27 19.25 8.04 -1.20
N GLN A 28 18.87 7.10 -2.06
CA GLN A 28 18.32 7.38 -3.39
C GLN A 28 16.93 8.03 -3.31
N LEU A 29 16.09 7.64 -2.35
CA LEU A 29 14.80 8.28 -2.09
C LEU A 29 14.98 9.73 -1.63
N ARG A 30 15.88 9.97 -0.68
CA ARG A 30 16.17 11.34 -0.16
C ARG A 30 16.73 12.26 -1.23
N LYS A 31 17.64 11.79 -2.07
CA LYS A 31 18.19 12.58 -3.19
C LYS A 31 17.11 13.04 -4.17
N ARG A 32 15.97 12.33 -4.24
CA ARG A 32 14.82 12.68 -5.06
C ARG A 32 13.73 13.44 -4.31
N GLY A 33 13.96 13.78 -3.03
CA GLY A 33 12.97 14.47 -2.19
C GLY A 33 11.74 13.63 -1.85
N ILE A 34 11.83 12.31 -1.97
CA ILE A 34 10.73 11.40 -1.63
C ILE A 34 10.76 11.15 -0.12
N ASN A 35 9.62 11.32 0.53
CA ASN A 35 9.43 11.10 1.97
C ASN A 35 8.23 10.19 2.30
N GLN A 36 7.36 9.91 1.32
CA GLN A 36 6.19 9.03 1.45
C GLN A 36 6.36 7.79 0.58
N ILE A 37 6.11 6.62 1.15
CA ILE A 37 6.35 5.31 0.53
C ILE A 37 5.07 4.48 0.57
N VAL A 38 4.66 3.98 -0.59
CA VAL A 38 3.66 2.91 -0.71
C VAL A 38 4.42 1.60 -0.90
N LEU A 39 4.26 0.69 0.06
CA LEU A 39 5.03 -0.55 0.16
C LEU A 39 4.13 -1.77 -0.08
N ALA A 40 4.58 -2.68 -0.93
CA ALA A 40 3.90 -3.94 -1.23
C ALA A 40 4.92 -5.01 -1.63
N GLY A 41 4.55 -6.29 -1.52
CA GLY A 41 5.37 -7.41 -2.02
C GLY A 41 5.38 -8.64 -1.13
N MET A 42 6.46 -9.41 -1.19
CA MET A 42 6.63 -10.65 -0.44
C MET A 42 8.08 -10.77 0.08
N SER A 43 8.32 -11.27 1.29
CA SER A 43 7.34 -11.81 2.26
C SER A 43 6.86 -10.77 3.28
N ALA A 44 5.58 -10.80 3.64
CA ALA A 44 4.94 -9.85 4.56
C ALA A 44 5.72 -9.71 5.88
N ASN A 45 5.86 -10.80 6.64
CA ASN A 45 6.53 -10.84 7.95
C ASN A 45 8.06 -10.80 7.89
N LEU A 46 8.65 -10.74 6.70
CA LEU A 46 10.10 -10.68 6.52
C LEU A 46 10.44 -9.40 5.77
N CYS A 47 10.63 -9.47 4.46
CA CYS A 47 11.14 -8.36 3.67
C CYS A 47 10.27 -7.10 3.78
N VAL A 48 8.94 -7.24 3.67
CA VAL A 48 8.04 -6.08 3.71
C VAL A 48 8.04 -5.44 5.10
N GLU A 49 7.94 -6.23 6.17
CA GLU A 49 7.99 -5.69 7.53
C GLU A 49 9.36 -5.07 7.87
N SER A 50 10.47 -5.70 7.48
CA SER A 50 11.80 -5.14 7.70
C SER A 50 11.99 -3.83 6.95
N HIS A 51 11.58 -3.74 5.68
CA HIS A 51 11.62 -2.48 4.93
C HIS A 51 10.76 -1.40 5.58
N MET A 52 9.55 -1.76 6.03
CA MET A 52 8.68 -0.81 6.73
C MET A 52 9.34 -0.27 7.99
N ARG A 53 9.89 -1.14 8.85
CA ARG A 53 10.55 -0.71 10.10
C ARG A 53 11.73 0.21 9.82
N ASP A 54 12.63 -0.17 8.92
CA ASP A 54 13.83 0.63 8.64
C ASP A 54 13.49 1.98 8.00
N LEU A 55 12.54 2.00 7.06
CA LEU A 55 12.12 3.26 6.44
C LEU A 55 11.42 4.18 7.44
N ILE A 56 10.64 3.65 8.38
CA ILE A 56 10.01 4.46 9.44
C ILE A 56 11.06 5.01 10.42
N GLU A 57 12.04 4.19 10.81
CA GLU A 57 13.16 4.63 11.65
C GLU A 57 14.01 5.72 10.95
N ASP A 58 14.15 5.62 9.63
CA ASP A 58 14.74 6.66 8.79
C ASP A 58 13.83 7.91 8.63
N GLY A 59 12.61 7.91 9.18
CA GLY A 59 11.71 9.06 9.15
C GLY A 59 10.93 9.23 7.84
N PHE A 60 10.76 8.17 7.06
CA PHE A 60 9.79 8.12 5.97
C PHE A 60 8.38 7.82 6.51
N GLU A 61 7.36 8.34 5.85
CA GLU A 61 5.98 7.88 6.03
C GLU A 61 5.76 6.65 5.16
N VAL A 62 5.31 5.55 5.75
CA VAL A 62 5.19 4.27 5.05
C VAL A 62 3.78 3.73 5.19
N VAL A 63 3.15 3.49 4.05
CA VAL A 63 1.88 2.79 3.95
C VAL A 63 2.10 1.41 3.35
N VAL A 64 1.48 0.38 3.94
CA VAL A 64 1.52 -0.98 3.40
C VAL A 64 0.24 -1.31 2.65
N VAL A 65 0.35 -1.84 1.43
CA VAL A 65 -0.79 -2.32 0.64
C VAL A 65 -1.02 -3.79 0.95
N SER A 66 -2.06 -4.07 1.73
CA SER A 66 -2.29 -5.35 2.38
C SER A 66 -2.64 -6.49 1.41
N ASP A 67 -3.52 -6.24 0.45
CA ASP A 67 -3.96 -7.20 -0.58
C ASP A 67 -2.95 -7.37 -1.75
N ALA A 68 -1.97 -6.47 -1.85
CA ALA A 68 -0.78 -6.60 -2.71
C ALA A 68 0.45 -7.15 -1.96
N THR A 69 0.27 -7.60 -0.71
CA THR A 69 1.32 -8.16 0.14
C THR A 69 1.03 -9.60 0.51
N ALA A 70 2.01 -10.48 0.40
CA ALA A 70 1.83 -11.91 0.63
C ALA A 70 2.95 -12.51 1.48
N ALA A 71 2.64 -13.60 2.18
CA ALA A 71 3.61 -14.38 2.96
C ALA A 71 3.29 -15.86 2.90
N ALA A 72 4.28 -16.67 3.30
CA ALA A 72 4.11 -18.11 3.38
C ALA A 72 3.11 -18.50 4.49
N LYS A 73 2.34 -19.57 4.23
CA LYS A 73 1.52 -20.26 5.23
C LYS A 73 2.16 -21.60 5.55
N LEU A 74 2.42 -21.85 6.83
CA LEU A 74 2.95 -23.11 7.34
C LEU A 74 1.86 -23.82 8.17
N PRO A 75 1.97 -25.13 8.44
CA PRO A 75 1.00 -25.82 9.28
C PRO A 75 0.85 -25.15 10.64
N GLY A 76 -0.32 -24.53 10.89
CA GLY A 76 -0.61 -23.81 12.14
C GLY A 76 -0.08 -22.38 12.23
N TYR A 77 0.56 -21.84 11.18
CA TYR A 77 1.11 -20.48 11.18
C TYR A 77 0.79 -19.74 9.88
N ASP A 78 0.35 -18.48 10.02
CA ASP A 78 0.12 -17.58 8.90
C ASP A 78 1.09 -16.38 8.98
N GLY A 79 2.04 -16.32 8.04
CA GLY A 79 3.03 -15.24 8.00
C GLY A 79 2.40 -13.88 7.72
N PHE A 80 1.27 -13.81 7.02
CA PHE A 80 0.60 -12.54 6.78
C PHE A 80 -0.08 -12.04 8.06
N GLU A 81 -0.82 -12.91 8.76
CA GLU A 81 -1.46 -12.53 10.02
C GLU A 81 -0.44 -12.07 11.07
N ALA A 82 0.72 -12.72 11.14
CA ALA A 82 1.81 -12.31 12.01
C ALA A 82 2.32 -10.88 11.69
N ALA A 83 2.50 -10.57 10.40
CA ALA A 83 2.96 -9.25 9.96
C ALA A 83 1.89 -8.16 10.14
N PHE A 84 0.63 -8.49 9.88
CA PHE A 84 -0.46 -7.52 9.84
C PHE A 84 -0.69 -6.83 11.19
N VAL A 85 -0.49 -7.55 12.30
CA VAL A 85 -0.50 -6.96 13.64
C VAL A 85 0.55 -5.85 13.76
N ASN A 86 1.77 -6.09 13.27
CA ASN A 86 2.85 -5.12 13.29
C ASN A 86 2.58 -3.95 12.34
N TYR A 87 2.01 -4.19 11.16
CA TYR A 87 1.62 -3.12 10.23
C TYR A 87 0.65 -2.14 10.88
N ARG A 88 -0.37 -2.65 11.60
CA ARG A 88 -1.35 -1.81 12.29
C ARG A 88 -0.78 -1.00 13.46
N MET A 89 0.38 -1.41 14.00
CA MET A 89 1.04 -0.71 15.11
C MET A 89 2.11 0.27 14.67
N ILE A 90 2.78 -0.01 13.55
CA ILE A 90 4.01 0.69 13.15
C ILE A 90 3.79 1.52 11.88
N ALA A 91 3.11 0.98 10.86
CA ALA A 91 2.92 1.68 9.60
C ALA A 91 2.17 3.00 9.80
N SER A 92 2.45 3.98 8.94
CA SER A 92 1.70 5.24 8.90
C SER A 92 0.23 5.00 8.52
N ASP A 93 -0.02 4.03 7.63
CA ASP A 93 -1.35 3.51 7.31
C ASP A 93 -1.28 2.11 6.67
N VAL A 94 -2.42 1.45 6.50
CA VAL A 94 -2.55 0.21 5.75
C VAL A 94 -3.73 0.33 4.80
N TRP A 95 -3.49 0.17 3.50
CA TRP A 95 -4.51 0.32 2.46
C TRP A 95 -4.79 -1.01 1.76
N SER A 96 -5.95 -1.08 1.12
CA SER A 96 -6.21 -1.94 -0.03
C SER A 96 -5.58 -1.37 -1.31
N THR A 97 -5.48 -2.19 -2.34
CA THR A 97 -4.94 -1.76 -3.64
C THR A 97 -5.83 -0.68 -4.27
N ASP A 98 -7.14 -0.80 -4.14
CA ASP A 98 -8.10 0.19 -4.65
C ASP A 98 -7.91 1.56 -3.97
N GLU A 99 -7.80 1.60 -2.64
CA GLU A 99 -7.51 2.84 -1.90
C GLU A 99 -6.16 3.44 -2.30
N ALA A 100 -5.13 2.59 -2.52
CA ALA A 100 -3.83 3.05 -2.97
C ALA A 100 -3.90 3.71 -4.35
N VAL A 101 -4.60 3.09 -5.31
CA VAL A 101 -4.80 3.63 -6.65
C VAL A 101 -5.59 4.95 -6.59
N GLU A 102 -6.68 4.99 -5.81
CA GLU A 102 -7.50 6.19 -5.63
C GLU A 102 -6.65 7.36 -5.09
N LYS A 103 -5.92 7.13 -3.99
CA LYS A 103 -5.12 8.17 -3.34
C LYS A 103 -3.95 8.64 -4.19
N ILE A 104 -3.26 7.73 -4.89
CA ILE A 104 -2.16 8.07 -5.81
C ILE A 104 -2.70 8.95 -6.93
N ALA A 105 -3.82 8.58 -7.51
CA ALA A 105 -4.40 9.33 -8.62
C ALA A 105 -4.93 10.69 -8.16
N ALA A 106 -5.62 10.76 -7.01
CA ALA A 106 -6.04 12.01 -6.40
C ALA A 106 -4.85 12.95 -6.14
N ALA A 107 -3.71 12.42 -5.67
CA ALA A 107 -2.47 13.18 -5.49
C ALA A 107 -1.85 13.66 -6.82
N ARG A 108 -2.05 12.91 -7.92
CA ARG A 108 -1.64 13.30 -9.28
C ARG A 108 -2.62 14.27 -9.98
N GLY A 109 -3.75 14.59 -9.35
CA GLY A 109 -4.82 15.39 -9.97
C GLY A 109 -5.68 14.59 -10.97
N GLU A 110 -5.56 13.27 -10.96
CA GLU A 110 -6.34 12.34 -11.79
C GLU A 110 -7.39 11.67 -10.90
N LEU A 111 -8.67 12.05 -11.01
CA LEU A 111 -9.73 11.37 -10.27
C LEU A 111 -10.04 10.02 -10.94
N VAL A 112 -9.77 8.89 -10.28
CA VAL A 112 -10.24 7.56 -10.73
C VAL A 112 -11.44 7.13 -9.90
N ASN A 113 -12.49 6.66 -10.59
CA ASN A 113 -13.65 6.06 -9.98
C ASN A 113 -13.35 4.57 -9.70
N VAL A 114 -13.12 4.20 -8.45
CA VAL A 114 -12.87 2.81 -8.04
C VAL A 114 -13.99 2.30 -7.13
N SER A 115 -14.86 1.46 -7.69
CA SER A 115 -15.83 0.69 -6.95
C SER A 115 -15.26 -0.70 -6.64
N GLY A 116 -15.06 -1.02 -5.36
CA GLY A 116 -15.15 -2.43 -4.91
C GLY A 116 -14.15 -2.93 -3.86
N ALA A 117 -14.36 -2.62 -2.57
CA ALA A 117 -13.90 -3.50 -1.49
C ALA A 117 -14.99 -4.55 -1.15
N SER A 118 -14.55 -5.79 -0.93
CA SER A 118 -15.30 -7.05 -0.83
C SER A 118 -16.66 -7.05 -0.10
N ASP A 119 -17.60 -7.86 -0.62
CA ASP A 119 -19.00 -8.07 -0.23
C ASP A 119 -19.30 -8.47 1.24
N ILE A 120 -18.31 -8.61 2.11
CA ILE A 120 -18.52 -8.94 3.53
C ILE A 120 -18.82 -7.68 4.37
N ALA A 121 -18.50 -6.48 3.88
CA ALA A 121 -18.56 -5.25 4.68
C ALA A 121 -19.75 -4.30 4.39
N LEU A 122 -20.65 -4.59 3.44
CA LEU A 122 -21.64 -3.62 2.94
C LEU A 122 -23.10 -4.12 2.90
N ALA A 123 -23.60 -4.67 3.99
CA ALA A 123 -25.05 -4.84 4.13
C ALA A 123 -25.74 -3.47 4.29
N GLY A 124 -26.14 -2.85 3.18
CA GLY A 124 -27.19 -1.82 3.16
C GLY A 124 -26.79 -0.38 2.82
N PHE A 125 -25.58 -0.12 2.32
CA PHE A 125 -25.21 1.23 1.88
C PHE A 125 -24.90 1.23 0.37
N ASP A 126 -25.71 1.97 -0.39
CA ASP A 126 -25.49 2.24 -1.82
C ASP A 126 -24.79 3.61 -1.98
N PRO A 127 -23.45 3.63 -2.14
CA PRO A 127 -22.68 4.87 -2.25
C PRO A 127 -22.87 5.58 -3.60
N VAL A 128 -23.62 4.99 -4.55
CA VAL A 128 -23.72 5.49 -5.94
C VAL A 128 -25.11 6.06 -6.26
N SER A 129 -26.07 5.94 -5.34
CA SER A 129 -27.42 6.50 -5.50
C SER A 129 -27.45 8.02 -5.72
N PHE A 130 -26.40 8.74 -5.31
CA PHE A 130 -26.29 10.19 -5.48
C PHE A 130 -25.95 10.62 -6.93
N PHE A 131 -25.35 9.76 -7.75
CA PHE A 131 -24.80 10.16 -9.06
C PHE A 131 -25.69 9.79 -10.27
N LYS A 132 -26.85 9.19 -10.04
CA LYS A 132 -27.84 8.91 -11.11
C LYS A 132 -29.03 9.88 -11.07
N GLY A 133 -28.73 11.16 -11.26
CA GLY A 133 -29.64 12.08 -11.95
C GLY A 133 -30.52 13.02 -11.10
N GLY A 134 -30.29 14.33 -11.30
CA GLY A 134 -31.38 15.30 -11.46
C GLY A 134 -32.11 15.83 -10.22
N ALA A 135 -31.57 16.93 -9.67
CA ALA A 135 -32.17 17.90 -8.75
C ALA A 135 -32.53 17.44 -7.32
N PRO A 136 -32.17 18.24 -6.28
CA PRO A 136 -32.54 17.93 -4.91
C PRO A 136 -34.04 18.13 -4.73
N LYS A 137 -34.79 17.06 -4.49
CA LYS A 137 -36.16 17.16 -3.99
C LYS A 137 -36.12 17.25 -2.47
N ASN A 138 -36.30 18.48 -2.01
CA ASN A 138 -36.77 18.83 -0.69
C ASN A 138 -38.10 18.12 -0.33
N GLY A 139 -38.15 17.54 0.87
CA GLY A 139 -39.34 17.42 1.72
C GLY A 139 -40.22 16.17 1.57
N SER A 140 -40.02 15.20 2.47
CA SER A 140 -41.01 14.67 3.43
C SER A 140 -40.37 13.59 4.28
#